data_AF-A0A366RGP0-F1
#
_entry.id   AF-A0A366RGP0-F1
#
_cell.length_a   1.000
_cell.length_b   1.000
_cell.length_c   1.000
_cell.angle_alpha   90.00
_cell.angle_beta   90.00
_cell.angle_gamma   90.00
#
_symmetry.space_group_name_H-M   'P 1'
#
loop_
_entity.id
_entity.type
_entity.pdbx_description
1 polymer ?
#
loop_
_entity_poly.entity_id
_entity_poly.type
_entity_poly.pdbx_seq_one_letter_code
_entity_poly.pdbx_strand_id
1 'polypeptide(L)'
;MLAKTIFVMAFATLAMAAPQASGDRSAQMKRVEELRGKGLTCNEGVQGSIICSDGLGGDCLPSGCGAGFTKPELLKRCGACGVVQCVPIKEQREKLAEEEAKLRANPGEDTNGVDPFTTHVGQFWFYKSTRPYMSARFDMMSAILNVRTGEAVEAALGHALEMLRLCRGDNQGVRSYVPALYLRLGRNQEAYDFIKWHATVPDEKYEWFNPELPYLDLHDQDAFEPVFEKTYYYNVAFTVGLTLTKIRLMKDLESLQDFLQENPGASEDARRAHVEEEAMSDILLKRTQNVAHNDHKELIAQLKNQIKQLYEKVKKDNPHFWPGVQNPMLYAYDVPTMYTPGSREEAVLIFRQSWYSWAETEPAITYIRGLILQDK
;
A
#
# COMPACT_ATOMS: atom_id res chain seq x y z
N MET A 1 -8.45 -49.02 -46.48
CA MET A 1 -9.92 -48.90 -46.51
C MET A 1 -10.32 -48.14 -45.26
N LEU A 2 -10.65 -46.83 -45.38
CA LEU A 2 -12.00 -46.29 -45.62
C LEU A 2 -12.95 -46.65 -44.47
N ALA A 3 -13.63 -45.74 -43.79
CA ALA A 3 -14.04 -44.39 -44.17
C ALA A 3 -14.36 -43.50 -42.97
N LYS A 4 -14.26 -42.19 -43.22
CA LYS A 4 -14.78 -41.07 -42.44
C LYS A 4 -16.31 -41.17 -42.31
N THR A 5 -16.88 -40.66 -41.22
CA THR A 5 -18.20 -40.00 -41.28
C THR A 5 -18.18 -38.76 -40.40
N ILE A 6 -18.35 -37.64 -41.07
CA ILE A 6 -18.56 -36.29 -40.55
C ILE A 6 -20.08 -36.15 -40.32
N PHE A 7 -20.48 -35.50 -39.22
CA PHE A 7 -21.77 -34.82 -39.16
C PHE A 7 -21.54 -33.37 -38.72
N VAL A 8 -22.11 -32.43 -39.47
CA VAL A 8 -21.99 -30.98 -39.34
C VAL A 8 -23.40 -30.40 -39.20
N MET A 9 -23.50 -29.33 -38.38
CA MET A 9 -24.62 -28.37 -38.18
C MET A 9 -25.83 -28.90 -37.38
N ALA A 10 -26.43 -28.12 -36.46
CA ALA A 10 -26.75 -26.69 -36.57
C ALA A 10 -26.70 -25.91 -35.23
N PHE A 11 -26.58 -24.60 -35.37
CA PHE A 11 -26.81 -23.58 -34.34
C PHE A 11 -28.21 -23.72 -33.70
N ALA A 12 -28.25 -23.68 -32.37
CA ALA A 12 -29.41 -23.20 -31.63
C ALA A 12 -28.97 -22.01 -30.78
N THR A 13 -29.30 -20.83 -31.31
CA THR A 13 -29.52 -19.60 -30.56
C THR A 13 -30.26 -19.88 -29.25
N LEU A 14 -29.60 -19.70 -28.09
CA LEU A 14 -30.34 -19.34 -26.89
C LEU A 14 -30.59 -17.84 -26.97
N ALA A 15 -31.80 -17.53 -27.43
CA ALA A 15 -32.43 -16.24 -27.24
C ALA A 15 -32.41 -15.88 -25.73
N MET A 16 -32.28 -14.58 -25.50
CA MET A 16 -32.16 -13.94 -24.21
C MET A 16 -33.21 -14.41 -23.20
N ALA A 17 -32.75 -14.79 -22.01
CA ALA A 17 -33.48 -14.46 -20.79
C ALA A 17 -32.72 -13.30 -20.14
N ALA A 18 -33.23 -12.08 -20.35
CA ALA A 18 -32.87 -10.96 -19.50
C ALA A 18 -33.20 -11.36 -18.04
N PRO A 19 -32.30 -11.17 -17.07
CA PRO A 19 -32.69 -11.31 -15.68
C PRO A 19 -33.77 -10.27 -15.38
N GLN A 20 -34.94 -10.76 -14.95
CA GLN A 20 -36.03 -9.94 -14.46
C GLN A 20 -35.51 -8.99 -13.38
N ALA A 21 -35.72 -7.70 -13.62
CA ALA A 21 -35.60 -6.66 -12.60
C ALA A 21 -36.74 -6.83 -11.58
N SER A 22 -36.56 -7.72 -10.60
CA SER A 22 -37.41 -7.78 -9.42
C SER A 22 -36.67 -8.45 -8.25
N GLY A 23 -35.56 -7.85 -7.83
CA GLY A 23 -35.14 -7.96 -6.43
C GLY A 23 -36.11 -7.14 -5.57
N ASP A 24 -36.50 -7.67 -4.41
CA ASP A 24 -37.47 -7.06 -3.49
C ASP A 24 -37.12 -5.60 -3.15
N ARG A 25 -37.79 -4.67 -3.82
CA ARG A 25 -37.61 -3.22 -3.68
C ARG A 25 -37.93 -2.76 -2.26
N SER A 26 -38.72 -3.51 -1.49
CA SER A 26 -39.06 -3.16 -0.10
C SER A 26 -37.86 -3.35 0.85
N ALA A 27 -37.11 -4.43 0.67
CA ALA A 27 -35.90 -4.71 1.47
C ALA A 27 -34.78 -3.70 1.16
N GLN A 28 -34.64 -3.33 -0.12
CA GLN A 28 -33.70 -2.30 -0.55
C GLN A 28 -34.05 -0.93 0.05
N MET A 29 -35.33 -0.53 0.04
CA MET A 29 -35.77 0.75 0.62
C MET A 29 -35.63 0.80 2.14
N LYS A 30 -35.92 -0.30 2.85
CA LYS A 30 -35.71 -0.40 4.30
C LYS A 30 -34.23 -0.21 4.68
N ARG A 31 -33.32 -0.75 3.87
CA ARG A 31 -31.87 -0.58 4.06
C ARG A 31 -31.40 0.85 3.75
N VAL A 32 -32.00 1.51 2.76
CA VAL A 32 -31.73 2.92 2.46
C VAL A 32 -32.21 3.83 3.59
N GLU A 33 -33.35 3.54 4.20
CA GLU A 33 -33.84 4.26 5.39
C GLU A 33 -32.92 4.06 6.60
N GLU A 34 -32.40 2.84 6.80
CA GLU A 34 -31.39 2.58 7.84
C GLU A 34 -30.10 3.39 7.60
N LEU A 35 -29.62 3.45 6.35
CA LEU A 35 -28.42 4.21 5.97
C LEU A 35 -28.62 5.72 6.12
N ARG A 36 -29.81 6.24 5.78
CA ARG A 36 -30.21 7.62 6.07
C ARG A 36 -30.27 7.89 7.57
N GLY A 37 -30.80 6.95 8.35
CA GLY A 37 -30.79 6.99 9.82
C GLY A 37 -29.36 7.02 10.41
N LYS A 38 -28.39 6.46 9.69
CA LYS A 38 -26.95 6.54 10.00
C LYS A 38 -26.28 7.80 9.41
N GLY A 39 -27.02 8.78 8.93
CA GLY A 39 -26.51 10.09 8.50
C GLY A 39 -25.89 10.14 7.09
N LEU A 40 -26.16 9.15 6.24
CA LEU A 40 -25.72 9.17 4.84
C LEU A 40 -26.73 9.88 3.94
N THR A 41 -26.26 10.59 2.92
CA THR A 41 -27.10 11.15 1.87
C THR A 41 -27.27 10.12 0.76
N CYS A 42 -28.49 9.60 0.60
CA CYS A 42 -28.82 8.58 -0.39
C CYS A 42 -29.69 9.12 -1.52
N ASN A 43 -29.19 9.10 -2.75
CA ASN A 43 -29.83 9.57 -3.98
C ASN A 43 -30.02 8.42 -4.99
N GLU A 44 -31.00 8.55 -5.89
CA GLU A 44 -31.15 7.59 -7.00
C GLU A 44 -30.02 7.79 -8.03
N GLY A 45 -29.35 6.69 -8.38
CA GLY A 45 -28.34 6.59 -9.41
C GLY A 45 -28.87 6.01 -10.72
N VAL A 46 -27.96 5.71 -11.65
CA VAL A 46 -28.31 5.18 -12.97
C VAL A 46 -28.97 3.81 -12.86
N GLN A 47 -29.97 3.53 -13.70
CA GLN A 47 -30.73 2.26 -13.74
C GLN A 47 -31.44 1.87 -12.42
N GLY A 48 -31.88 2.84 -11.62
CA GLY A 48 -32.65 2.57 -10.39
C GLY A 48 -31.82 2.04 -9.22
N SER A 49 -30.49 2.17 -9.30
CA SER A 49 -29.61 2.00 -8.14
C SER A 49 -29.81 3.15 -7.15
N ILE A 50 -29.52 2.93 -5.87
CA ILE A 50 -29.51 4.00 -4.85
C ILE A 50 -28.08 4.13 -4.37
N ILE A 51 -27.51 5.32 -4.51
CA ILE A 51 -26.14 5.65 -4.11
C ILE A 51 -26.21 6.43 -2.81
N CYS A 52 -25.54 5.92 -1.77
CA CYS A 52 -25.43 6.60 -0.48
C CYS A 52 -24.01 7.12 -0.31
N SER A 53 -23.85 8.38 0.06
CA SER A 53 -22.54 9.00 0.30
C SER A 53 -22.50 9.69 1.66
N ASP A 54 -21.31 9.83 2.21
CA ASP A 54 -21.01 10.63 3.39
C ASP A 54 -20.54 12.06 3.04
N GLY A 55 -20.48 12.39 1.74
CA GLY A 55 -20.04 13.70 1.24
C GLY A 55 -18.52 13.88 1.16
N LEU A 56 -17.71 12.84 1.38
CA LEU A 56 -16.23 12.93 1.45
C LEU A 56 -15.49 12.26 0.27
N GLY A 57 -16.18 12.02 -0.86
CA GLY A 57 -15.53 11.66 -2.12
C GLY A 57 -15.47 10.17 -2.47
N GLY A 58 -16.41 9.35 -1.98
CA GLY A 58 -16.60 7.97 -2.46
C GLY A 58 -18.07 7.57 -2.53
N ASP A 59 -18.51 7.00 -3.66
CA ASP A 59 -19.87 6.48 -3.83
C ASP A 59 -20.02 5.13 -3.08
N CYS A 60 -20.86 5.05 -2.02
CA CYS A 60 -21.18 3.76 -1.34
C CYS A 60 -22.45 3.14 -1.98
N LEU A 61 -22.42 1.85 -2.38
CA LEU A 61 -23.63 1.11 -2.81
C LEU A 61 -24.15 0.13 -1.73
N PRO A 62 -25.47 -0.11 -1.64
CA PRO A 62 -26.11 -0.79 -0.50
C PRO A 62 -26.08 -2.32 -0.57
N SER A 63 -25.57 -2.94 -1.64
CA SER A 63 -25.68 -4.39 -1.88
C SER A 63 -24.34 -5.03 -2.24
N GLY A 64 -23.94 -6.06 -1.47
CA GLY A 64 -22.81 -6.95 -1.77
C GLY A 64 -23.00 -7.65 -3.12
N CYS A 65 -21.90 -7.99 -3.79
CA CYS A 65 -21.94 -8.53 -5.14
C CYS A 65 -21.93 -10.05 -5.14
N GLY A 66 -22.88 -10.64 -5.88
CA GLY A 66 -22.78 -11.99 -6.41
C GLY A 66 -22.60 -11.92 -7.92
N ALA A 67 -21.36 -12.02 -8.42
CA ALA A 67 -21.06 -12.34 -9.82
C ALA A 67 -19.59 -12.76 -9.97
N GLY A 68 -19.37 -13.92 -10.57
CA GLY A 68 -18.05 -14.47 -10.89
C GLY A 68 -17.42 -13.83 -12.14
N PHE A 69 -16.10 -13.95 -12.25
CA PHE A 69 -15.24 -13.36 -13.27
C PHE A 69 -15.45 -13.93 -14.68
N THR A 70 -15.53 -13.06 -15.69
CA THR A 70 -15.17 -13.39 -17.09
C THR A 70 -14.65 -12.15 -17.84
N LYS A 71 -13.34 -12.17 -18.16
CA LYS A 71 -12.65 -11.46 -19.28
C LYS A 71 -12.24 -9.97 -19.14
N PRO A 72 -11.19 -9.53 -19.89
CA PRO A 72 -10.05 -8.78 -19.35
C PRO A 72 -9.82 -7.41 -20.02
N GLU A 73 -10.81 -6.52 -20.00
CA GLU A 73 -10.64 -5.14 -20.50
C GLU A 73 -11.38 -4.12 -19.60
N LEU A 74 -11.04 -4.00 -18.31
CA LEU A 74 -11.66 -3.00 -17.42
C LEU A 74 -10.70 -2.56 -16.29
N LEU A 75 -9.84 -1.58 -16.59
CA LEU A 75 -8.97 -0.91 -15.61
C LEU A 75 -9.50 0.48 -15.17
N LYS A 76 -10.78 0.81 -15.41
CA LYS A 76 -11.32 2.15 -15.10
C LYS A 76 -12.56 2.23 -14.20
N ARG A 77 -13.11 1.13 -13.71
CA ARG A 77 -14.11 1.14 -12.62
C ARG A 77 -13.96 -0.13 -11.82
N CYS A 78 -13.98 -0.02 -10.49
CA CYS A 78 -14.05 -1.15 -9.58
C CYS A 78 -15.21 -2.09 -9.98
N GLY A 79 -14.91 -3.09 -10.79
CA GLY A 79 -15.86 -4.07 -11.29
C GLY A 79 -16.04 -5.16 -10.25
N ALA A 80 -17.27 -5.31 -9.76
CA ALA A 80 -17.80 -6.48 -9.05
C ALA A 80 -17.76 -6.54 -7.50
N CYS A 81 -17.49 -5.47 -6.74
CA CYS A 81 -17.98 -5.35 -5.35
C CYS A 81 -17.71 -3.95 -4.74
N GLY A 82 -18.42 -2.93 -5.24
CA GLY A 82 -18.38 -1.57 -4.68
C GLY A 82 -19.12 -1.41 -3.34
N VAL A 83 -18.77 -2.19 -2.32
CA VAL A 83 -19.20 -1.93 -0.93
C VAL A 83 -18.01 -1.38 -0.16
N VAL A 84 -17.95 -0.05 -0.06
CA VAL A 84 -17.08 0.61 0.91
C VAL A 84 -17.66 0.30 2.30
N GLN A 85 -16.82 -0.16 3.24
CA GLN A 85 -17.19 -0.25 4.66
C GLN A 85 -17.25 1.17 5.27
N CYS A 86 -18.23 1.97 4.82
CA CYS A 86 -18.41 3.37 5.25
C CYS A 86 -18.75 3.45 6.75
N VAL A 87 -19.40 2.41 7.31
CA VAL A 87 -19.79 2.36 8.73
C VAL A 87 -18.57 2.23 9.66
N PRO A 88 -17.67 1.23 9.54
CA PRO A 88 -16.46 1.16 10.36
C PRO A 88 -15.59 2.42 10.26
N ILE A 89 -15.42 2.99 9.07
CA ILE A 89 -14.62 4.23 8.90
C ILE A 89 -15.28 5.41 9.60
N LYS A 90 -16.61 5.56 9.48
CA LYS A 90 -17.36 6.60 10.18
C LYS A 90 -17.24 6.43 11.70
N GLU A 91 -17.43 5.23 12.22
CA GLU A 91 -17.32 4.92 13.65
C GLU A 91 -15.90 5.24 14.17
N GLN A 92 -14.84 4.85 13.45
CA GLN A 92 -13.48 5.17 13.86
C GLN A 92 -13.17 6.67 13.75
N ARG A 93 -13.75 7.38 12.76
CA ARG A 93 -13.60 8.84 12.64
C ARG A 93 -14.26 9.55 13.82
N GLU A 94 -15.48 9.16 14.18
CA GLU A 94 -16.19 9.72 15.33
C GLU A 94 -15.44 9.44 16.62
N LYS A 95 -14.96 8.21 16.82
CA LYS A 95 -14.11 7.84 17.96
C LYS A 95 -12.82 8.66 18.02
N LEU A 96 -12.12 8.84 16.90
CA LEU A 96 -10.91 9.66 16.84
C LEU A 96 -11.21 11.12 17.20
N ALA A 97 -12.29 11.68 16.66
CA ALA A 97 -12.71 13.06 16.98
C ALA A 97 -13.11 13.21 18.46
N GLU A 98 -13.78 12.21 19.03
CA GLU A 98 -14.14 12.18 20.45
C GLU A 98 -12.90 12.12 21.35
N GLU A 99 -11.96 11.23 21.06
CA GLU A 99 -10.70 11.12 21.82
C GLU A 99 -9.84 12.39 21.68
N GLU A 100 -9.84 13.04 20.50
CA GLU A 100 -9.19 14.34 20.34
C GLU A 100 -9.86 15.42 21.20
N ALA A 101 -11.19 15.53 21.15
CA ALA A 101 -11.94 16.51 21.90
C ALA A 101 -11.76 16.31 23.42
N LYS A 102 -11.79 15.06 23.90
CA LYS A 102 -11.49 14.72 25.29
C LYS A 102 -10.09 15.17 25.69
N LEU A 103 -9.09 14.85 24.88
CA LEU A 103 -7.69 15.18 25.18
C LEU A 103 -7.45 16.69 25.17
N ARG A 104 -8.10 17.44 24.26
CA ARG A 104 -8.02 18.91 24.22
C ARG A 104 -8.73 19.57 25.41
N ALA A 105 -9.89 19.04 25.81
CA ALA A 105 -10.66 19.58 26.93
C ALA A 105 -10.02 19.24 28.29
N ASN A 106 -9.39 18.07 28.40
CA ASN A 106 -8.74 17.60 29.60
C ASN A 106 -7.44 16.81 29.25
N PRO A 107 -6.30 17.51 29.11
CA PRO A 107 -5.00 16.93 28.78
C PRO A 107 -4.45 15.87 29.75
N GLY A 108 -5.05 15.73 30.93
CA GLY A 108 -4.56 14.87 32.00
C GLY A 108 -3.50 15.53 32.89
N GLU A 109 -3.36 15.03 34.11
CA GLU A 109 -2.38 15.54 35.08
C GLU A 109 -0.93 15.22 34.69
N ASP A 110 -0.72 14.11 33.98
CA ASP A 110 0.60 13.66 33.52
C ASP A 110 1.20 14.57 32.44
N THR A 111 0.38 15.37 31.76
CA THR A 111 0.82 16.45 30.86
C THR A 111 0.86 17.80 31.57
N ASN A 112 0.73 17.86 32.90
CA ASN A 112 0.55 19.09 33.69
C ASN A 112 -0.61 19.99 33.19
N GLY A 113 -1.62 19.40 32.54
CA GLY A 113 -2.77 20.12 32.01
C GLY A 113 -2.48 21.01 30.78
N VAL A 114 -1.28 20.95 30.20
CA VAL A 114 -0.96 21.71 28.97
C VAL A 114 -1.36 20.94 27.72
N ASP A 115 -1.64 21.64 26.61
CA ASP A 115 -2.03 21.02 25.35
C ASP A 115 -0.90 20.11 24.79
N PRO A 116 -1.08 18.78 24.77
CA PRO A 116 -0.02 17.86 24.35
C PRO A 116 0.26 17.95 22.85
N PHE A 117 -0.70 18.40 22.04
CA PHE A 117 -0.54 18.53 20.58
C PHE A 117 0.50 19.57 20.17
N THR A 118 0.86 20.46 21.08
CA THR A 118 1.88 21.51 20.88
C THR A 118 3.11 21.30 21.74
N THR A 119 2.95 20.81 22.98
CA THR A 119 4.04 20.75 23.97
C THR A 119 4.74 19.40 24.07
N HIS A 120 4.10 18.31 23.63
CA HIS A 120 4.57 16.93 23.84
C HIS A 120 4.70 16.13 22.53
N VAL A 121 4.77 16.83 21.39
CA VAL A 121 4.97 16.22 20.07
C VAL A 121 6.26 15.39 20.05
N GLY A 122 6.18 14.20 19.47
CA GLY A 122 7.26 13.21 19.45
C GLY A 122 7.28 12.29 20.66
N GLN A 123 6.56 12.65 21.74
CA GLN A 123 6.58 11.94 23.02
C GLN A 123 5.20 11.41 23.43
N PHE A 124 4.22 11.35 22.53
CA PHE A 124 2.84 11.01 22.87
C PHE A 124 2.69 9.67 23.59
N TRP A 125 3.56 8.69 23.38
CA TRP A 125 3.39 7.41 24.09
C TRP A 125 3.81 7.46 25.57
N PHE A 126 4.66 8.42 25.95
CA PHE A 126 5.13 8.55 27.32
C PHE A 126 3.97 8.89 28.26
N TYR A 127 3.16 9.88 27.86
CA TYR A 127 1.96 10.31 28.56
C TYR A 127 0.86 9.24 28.40
N LYS A 128 0.18 8.91 29.49
CA LYS A 128 -0.92 7.95 29.52
C LYS A 128 -2.19 8.57 28.92
N SER A 129 -2.44 9.85 29.17
CA SER A 129 -3.64 10.57 28.71
C SER A 129 -3.77 10.62 27.18
N THR A 130 -2.66 10.60 26.46
CA THR A 130 -2.56 10.68 24.98
C THR A 130 -2.71 9.33 24.28
N ARG A 131 -2.57 8.19 24.99
CA ARG A 131 -2.60 6.84 24.38
C ARG A 131 -3.95 6.44 23.78
N PRO A 132 -5.11 6.79 24.37
CA PRO A 132 -6.42 6.56 23.76
C PRO A 132 -6.54 7.22 22.38
N TYR A 133 -6.08 8.47 22.25
CA TYR A 133 -6.03 9.17 20.96
C TYR A 133 -5.13 8.46 19.93
N MET A 134 -3.93 8.07 20.33
CA MET A 134 -3.00 7.33 19.45
C MET A 134 -3.61 6.00 18.99
N SER A 135 -4.28 5.29 19.89
CA SER A 135 -4.99 4.03 19.58
C SER A 135 -6.15 4.26 18.61
N ALA A 136 -6.98 5.28 18.84
CA ALA A 136 -8.09 5.62 17.93
C ALA A 136 -7.58 6.04 16.54
N ARG A 137 -6.43 6.72 16.46
CA ARG A 137 -5.82 7.09 15.18
C ARG A 137 -5.30 5.87 14.42
N PHE A 138 -4.72 4.88 15.11
CA PHE A 138 -4.34 3.60 14.52
C PHE A 138 -5.55 2.82 14.02
N ASP A 139 -6.63 2.76 14.80
CA ASP A 139 -7.88 2.10 14.42
C ASP A 139 -8.47 2.74 13.15
N MET A 140 -8.46 4.08 13.08
CA MET A 140 -8.88 4.82 11.89
C MET A 140 -8.03 4.47 10.65
N MET A 141 -6.70 4.51 10.78
CA MET A 141 -5.77 4.10 9.71
C MET A 141 -6.08 2.68 9.23
N SER A 142 -6.26 1.74 10.17
CA SER A 142 -6.54 0.34 9.88
C SER A 142 -7.90 0.15 9.20
N ALA A 143 -8.93 0.90 9.62
CA ALA A 143 -10.25 0.87 8.99
C ALA A 143 -10.20 1.41 7.55
N ILE A 144 -9.49 2.52 7.32
CA ILE A 144 -9.28 3.09 5.98
C ILE A 144 -8.57 2.07 5.07
N LEU A 145 -7.56 1.36 5.56
CA LEU A 145 -6.80 0.38 4.77
C LEU A 145 -7.61 -0.85 4.34
N ASN A 146 -8.85 -1.02 4.80
CA ASN A 146 -9.78 -2.01 4.23
C ASN A 146 -10.39 -1.56 2.90
N VAL A 147 -10.30 -0.28 2.55
CA VAL A 147 -10.70 0.27 1.26
C VAL A 147 -9.52 0.23 0.30
N ARG A 148 -9.76 -0.29 -0.91
CA ARG A 148 -8.72 -0.59 -1.90
C ARG A 148 -8.63 0.49 -3.00
N THR A 149 -8.52 1.76 -2.61
CA THR A 149 -8.33 2.89 -3.54
C THR A 149 -7.09 3.71 -3.18
N GLY A 150 -6.59 4.51 -4.13
CA GLY A 150 -5.44 5.39 -3.89
C GLY A 150 -5.72 6.45 -2.82
N GLU A 151 -6.92 7.02 -2.80
CA GLU A 151 -7.34 8.03 -1.81
C GLU A 151 -7.34 7.47 -0.39
N ALA A 152 -7.78 6.21 -0.22
CA ALA A 152 -7.70 5.52 1.05
C ALA A 152 -6.25 5.30 1.50
N VAL A 153 -5.35 4.95 0.55
CA VAL A 153 -3.92 4.81 0.86
C VAL A 153 -3.30 6.14 1.27
N GLU A 154 -3.59 7.22 0.55
CA GLU A 154 -3.09 8.57 0.88
C GLU A 154 -3.59 9.01 2.27
N ALA A 155 -4.87 8.82 2.57
CA ALA A 155 -5.43 9.14 3.88
C ALA A 155 -4.79 8.30 5.01
N ALA A 156 -4.61 6.99 4.80
CA ALA A 156 -3.95 6.13 5.76
C ALA A 156 -2.47 6.50 5.96
N LEU A 157 -1.75 6.86 4.90
CA LEU A 157 -0.38 7.37 4.97
C LEU A 157 -0.31 8.66 5.79
N GLY A 158 -1.26 9.58 5.59
CA GLY A 158 -1.37 10.79 6.40
C GLY A 158 -1.55 10.50 7.89
N HIS A 159 -2.39 9.53 8.24
CA HIS A 159 -2.52 9.07 9.64
C HIS A 159 -1.22 8.44 10.15
N ALA A 160 -0.55 7.62 9.34
CA ALA A 160 0.69 6.96 9.72
C ALA A 160 1.81 7.96 10.03
N LEU A 161 2.02 8.94 9.14
CA LEU A 161 3.03 9.98 9.30
C LEU A 161 2.71 10.89 10.50
N GLU A 162 1.44 11.23 10.73
CA GLU A 162 1.04 12.00 11.90
C GLU A 162 1.30 11.23 13.20
N MET A 163 1.02 9.92 13.24
CA MET A 163 1.36 9.09 14.40
C MET A 163 2.87 9.06 14.66
N LEU A 164 3.69 9.00 13.61
CA LEU A 164 5.15 9.06 13.71
C LEU A 164 5.66 10.45 14.14
N ARG A 165 4.98 11.53 13.77
CA ARG A 165 5.27 12.89 14.25
C ARG A 165 4.97 13.02 15.74
N LEU A 166 3.81 12.51 16.17
CA LEU A 166 3.35 12.56 17.56
C LEU A 166 4.13 11.60 18.46
N CYS A 167 4.59 10.47 17.92
CA CYS A 167 5.34 9.45 18.64
C CYS A 167 6.49 8.93 17.75
N ARG A 168 7.64 9.61 17.80
CA ARG A 168 8.85 9.23 17.04
C ARG A 168 9.37 7.85 17.43
N GLY A 169 9.14 7.43 18.68
CA GLY A 169 9.45 6.08 19.17
C GLY A 169 8.62 4.97 18.53
N ASP A 170 7.50 5.29 17.87
CA ASP A 170 6.61 4.36 17.17
C ASP A 170 6.20 3.12 17.98
N ASN A 171 5.69 3.34 19.18
CA ASN A 171 5.29 2.25 20.07
C ASN A 171 4.13 1.39 19.54
N GLN A 172 3.47 1.80 18.45
CA GLN A 172 2.42 1.03 17.77
C GLN A 172 2.89 0.37 16.47
N GLY A 173 4.18 0.49 16.11
CA GLY A 173 4.76 -0.22 14.96
C GLY A 173 4.26 0.25 13.59
N VAL A 174 3.84 1.51 13.48
CA VAL A 174 3.29 2.13 12.28
C VAL A 174 4.35 2.33 11.21
N ARG A 175 5.63 2.47 11.58
CA ARG A 175 6.73 2.68 10.61
C ARG A 175 6.79 1.58 9.56
N SER A 176 6.44 0.35 9.91
CA SER A 176 6.46 -0.80 9.01
C SER A 176 5.42 -0.72 7.87
N TYR A 177 4.38 0.10 8.02
CA TYR A 177 3.39 0.34 6.96
C TYR A 177 3.87 1.35 5.93
N VAL A 178 4.61 2.37 6.37
CA VAL A 178 4.87 3.60 5.60
C VAL A 178 5.51 3.33 4.23
N PRO A 179 6.58 2.53 4.09
CA PRO A 179 7.15 2.27 2.78
C PRO A 179 6.17 1.62 1.80
N ALA A 180 5.38 0.65 2.27
CA ALA A 180 4.39 -0.01 1.43
C ALA A 180 3.29 0.96 0.98
N LEU A 181 2.85 1.88 1.84
CA LEU A 181 1.85 2.90 1.49
C LEU A 181 2.38 3.86 0.42
N TYR A 182 3.61 4.37 0.59
CA TYR A 182 4.27 5.18 -0.45
C TYR A 182 4.36 4.43 -1.78
N LEU A 183 4.78 3.15 -1.75
CA LEU A 183 4.90 2.33 -2.96
C LEU A 183 3.55 2.09 -3.67
N ARG A 184 2.45 1.96 -2.94
CA ARG A 184 1.10 1.86 -3.54
C ARG A 184 0.65 3.16 -4.22
N LEU A 185 1.22 4.29 -3.83
CA LEU A 185 0.95 5.62 -4.41
C LEU A 185 1.93 5.99 -5.54
N GLY A 186 2.85 5.10 -5.92
CA GLY A 186 3.90 5.40 -6.91
C GLY A 186 5.00 6.32 -6.37
N ARG A 187 5.00 6.66 -5.08
CA ARG A 187 5.93 7.58 -4.41
C ARG A 187 7.18 6.84 -3.93
N ASN A 188 7.93 6.28 -4.88
CA ASN A 188 9.04 5.37 -4.60
C ASN A 188 10.25 6.13 -4.04
N GLN A 189 10.45 7.39 -4.44
CA GLN A 189 11.50 8.23 -3.87
C GLN A 189 11.29 8.47 -2.36
N GLU A 190 10.08 8.83 -1.94
CA GLU A 190 9.81 9.00 -0.50
C GLU A 190 9.87 7.68 0.28
N ALA A 191 9.46 6.56 -0.33
CA ALA A 191 9.65 5.25 0.28
C ALA A 191 11.14 4.96 0.52
N TYR A 192 11.98 5.27 -0.46
CA TYR A 192 13.44 5.11 -0.37
C TYR A 192 14.04 5.99 0.73
N ASP A 193 13.73 7.29 0.71
CA ASP A 193 14.25 8.27 1.66
C ASP A 193 13.85 7.91 3.10
N PHE A 194 12.60 7.48 3.31
CA PHE A 194 12.09 7.02 4.62
C PHE A 194 12.85 5.80 5.13
N ILE A 195 13.09 4.80 4.27
CA ILE A 195 13.84 3.60 4.61
C ILE A 195 15.31 3.97 4.92
N LYS A 196 15.94 4.79 4.07
CA LYS A 196 17.33 5.21 4.24
C LYS A 196 17.52 5.98 5.54
N TRP A 197 16.61 6.91 5.86
CA TRP A 197 16.68 7.68 7.10
C TRP A 197 16.75 6.74 8.30
N HIS A 198 15.82 5.79 8.40
CA HIS A 198 15.81 4.82 9.50
C HIS A 198 17.02 3.89 9.51
N ALA A 199 17.50 3.49 8.33
CA ALA A 199 18.63 2.57 8.22
C ALA A 199 19.95 3.21 8.64
N THR A 200 20.16 4.50 8.34
CA THR A 200 21.50 5.11 8.33
C THR A 200 21.67 6.31 9.26
N VAL A 201 20.60 7.00 9.64
CA VAL A 201 20.68 8.23 10.45
C VAL A 201 20.68 7.95 11.95
N PRO A 202 19.67 7.27 12.55
CA PRO A 202 19.67 7.04 13.98
C PRO A 202 20.75 6.02 14.33
N ASP A 203 21.73 6.40 15.14
CA ASP A 203 22.70 5.47 15.73
C ASP A 203 22.21 4.96 17.10
N GLU A 204 23.06 4.24 17.81
CA GLU A 204 22.76 3.72 19.16
C GLU A 204 22.48 4.82 20.20
N LYS A 205 22.83 6.08 19.91
CA LYS A 205 22.69 7.24 20.79
C LYS A 205 21.55 8.16 20.36
N TYR A 206 20.84 7.85 19.28
CA TYR A 206 19.75 8.69 18.79
C TYR A 206 18.62 8.78 19.81
N GLU A 207 18.31 10.00 20.25
CA GLU A 207 17.28 10.27 21.24
C GLU A 207 15.91 10.42 20.55
N TRP A 208 15.18 9.33 20.39
CA TRP A 208 13.86 9.31 19.72
C TRP A 208 12.87 10.36 20.27
N PHE A 209 12.98 10.69 21.55
CA PHE A 209 12.06 11.61 22.23
C PHE A 209 12.53 13.07 22.19
N ASN A 210 13.67 13.37 21.57
CA ASN A 210 14.19 14.74 21.47
C ASN A 210 13.65 15.39 20.18
N PRO A 211 12.74 16.39 20.28
CA PRO A 211 12.13 17.00 19.11
C PRO A 211 13.08 17.86 18.28
N GLU A 212 14.19 18.31 18.88
CA GLU A 212 15.20 19.17 18.25
C GLU A 212 16.12 18.40 17.29
N LEU A 213 16.15 17.06 17.39
CA LEU A 213 16.92 16.24 16.46
C LEU A 213 16.24 16.16 15.09
N PRO A 214 17.03 16.15 13.99
CA PRO A 214 16.50 15.94 12.65
C PRO A 214 15.73 14.63 12.56
N TYR A 215 14.57 14.65 11.90
CA TYR A 215 13.67 13.50 11.84
C TYR A 215 12.98 13.43 10.47
N LEU A 216 13.21 12.34 9.74
CA LEU A 216 12.68 12.11 8.39
C LEU A 216 12.98 13.26 7.42
N ASP A 217 14.19 13.82 7.54
CA ASP A 217 14.68 15.01 6.83
C ASP A 217 15.55 14.67 5.60
N LEU A 218 15.64 13.39 5.24
CA LEU A 218 16.25 12.99 3.97
C LEU A 218 15.25 13.18 2.83
N HIS A 219 15.74 13.79 1.75
CA HIS A 219 14.97 14.03 0.52
C HIS A 219 15.84 13.76 -0.71
N ASP A 220 15.20 13.23 -1.76
CA ASP A 220 15.78 12.98 -3.08
C ASP A 220 17.14 12.27 -2.99
N GLN A 221 17.23 11.25 -2.13
CA GLN A 221 18.44 10.45 -1.96
C GLN A 221 18.67 9.54 -3.17
N ASP A 222 19.92 9.12 -3.36
CA ASP A 222 20.29 8.27 -4.49
C ASP A 222 19.80 6.83 -4.30
N ALA A 223 18.67 6.50 -4.92
CA ALA A 223 18.11 5.14 -4.91
C ALA A 223 18.93 4.13 -5.73
N PHE A 224 20.02 4.51 -6.42
CA PHE A 224 20.94 3.59 -7.09
C PHE A 224 22.10 3.14 -6.18
N GLU A 225 22.32 3.83 -5.06
CA GLU A 225 23.44 3.54 -4.17
C GLU A 225 23.39 2.09 -3.64
N PRO A 226 24.54 1.51 -3.25
CA PRO A 226 24.61 0.17 -2.69
C PRO A 226 23.67 -0.06 -1.51
N VAL A 227 23.31 -1.32 -1.26
CA VAL A 227 22.55 -1.70 -0.06
C VAL A 227 23.33 -1.31 1.19
N PHE A 228 22.64 -0.78 2.20
CA PHE A 228 23.26 -0.28 3.42
C PHE A 228 24.07 -1.37 4.13
N GLU A 229 25.38 -1.15 4.30
CA GLU A 229 26.28 -2.12 4.94
C GLU A 229 26.07 -2.20 6.45
N LYS A 230 25.92 -1.04 7.09
CA LYS A 230 25.68 -0.93 8.54
C LYS A 230 24.33 -0.26 8.76
N THR A 231 23.44 -0.96 9.46
CA THR A 231 22.15 -0.43 9.86
C THR A 231 21.98 -0.54 11.37
N TYR A 232 21.37 0.48 11.97
CA TYR A 232 21.15 0.54 13.42
C TYR A 232 19.70 0.28 13.79
N TYR A 233 18.77 0.93 13.08
CA TYR A 233 17.34 0.81 13.32
C TYR A 233 16.61 0.29 12.08
N TYR A 234 16.72 -1.01 11.84
CA TYR A 234 16.28 -1.63 10.59
C TYR A 234 15.49 -2.91 10.83
N ASN A 235 14.28 -2.97 10.29
CA ASN A 235 13.41 -4.14 10.39
C ASN A 235 13.21 -4.80 9.02
N VAL A 236 12.69 -6.03 9.02
CA VAL A 236 12.48 -6.82 7.80
C VAL A 236 11.48 -6.15 6.86
N ALA A 237 10.49 -5.40 7.37
CA ALA A 237 9.53 -4.64 6.54
C ALA A 237 10.24 -3.59 5.66
N PHE A 238 11.29 -2.93 6.16
CA PHE A 238 12.09 -2.00 5.37
C PHE A 238 12.91 -2.71 4.30
N THR A 239 13.44 -3.90 4.59
CA THR A 239 14.14 -4.71 3.57
C THR A 239 13.19 -5.15 2.47
N VAL A 240 11.97 -5.56 2.84
CA VAL A 240 10.91 -5.92 1.89
C VAL A 240 10.53 -4.71 1.03
N GLY A 241 10.28 -3.55 1.64
CA GLY A 241 9.98 -2.31 0.91
C GLY A 241 11.11 -1.92 -0.05
N LEU A 242 12.35 -1.93 0.43
CA LEU A 242 13.53 -1.60 -0.37
C LEU A 242 13.73 -2.58 -1.53
N THR A 243 13.46 -3.86 -1.31
CA THR A 243 13.51 -4.88 -2.38
C THR A 243 12.54 -4.52 -3.49
N LEU A 244 11.29 -4.17 -3.17
CA LEU A 244 10.30 -3.76 -4.15
C LEU A 244 10.71 -2.47 -4.88
N THR A 245 11.19 -1.46 -4.15
CA THR A 245 11.73 -0.21 -4.75
C THR A 245 12.81 -0.51 -5.78
N LYS A 246 13.81 -1.35 -5.42
CA LYS A 246 14.92 -1.69 -6.31
C LYS A 246 14.47 -2.53 -7.51
N ILE A 247 13.49 -3.43 -7.34
CA ILE A 247 12.92 -4.19 -8.46
C ILE A 247 12.19 -3.27 -9.44
N ARG A 248 11.35 -2.34 -8.95
CA ARG A 248 10.65 -1.37 -9.81
C ARG A 248 11.63 -0.49 -10.57
N LEU A 249 12.63 0.05 -9.88
CA LEU A 249 13.68 0.85 -10.50
C LEU A 249 14.47 0.07 -11.58
N MET A 250 14.80 -1.18 -11.31
CA MET A 250 15.46 -2.06 -12.27
C MET A 250 14.59 -2.29 -13.50
N LYS A 251 13.29 -2.53 -13.31
CA LYS A 251 12.33 -2.76 -14.39
C LYS A 251 12.08 -1.51 -15.23
N ASP A 252 12.06 -0.33 -14.61
CA ASP A 252 11.96 0.95 -15.33
C ASP A 252 13.19 1.17 -16.21
N LEU A 253 14.39 0.82 -15.72
CA LEU A 253 15.61 0.85 -16.54
C LEU A 253 15.63 -0.21 -17.65
N GLU A 254 15.11 -1.42 -17.39
CA GLU A 254 14.94 -2.45 -18.44
C GLU A 254 14.01 -1.94 -19.55
N SER A 255 12.87 -1.34 -19.19
CA SER A 255 11.93 -0.72 -20.15
C SER A 255 12.60 0.38 -20.98
N LEU A 256 13.32 1.30 -20.33
CA LEU A 256 14.05 2.35 -21.03
C LEU A 256 15.16 1.80 -21.93
N GLN A 257 15.87 0.75 -21.49
CA GLN A 257 16.91 0.10 -22.26
C GLN A 257 16.34 -0.57 -23.52
N ASP A 258 15.18 -1.22 -23.43
CA ASP A 258 14.51 -1.85 -24.57
C ASP A 258 14.03 -0.78 -25.56
N PHE A 259 13.44 0.31 -25.07
CA PHE A 259 13.06 1.47 -25.89
C PHE A 259 14.23 2.02 -26.70
N LEU A 260 15.41 2.16 -26.10
CA LEU A 260 16.62 2.65 -26.78
C LEU A 260 17.16 1.68 -27.84
N GLN A 261 16.95 0.37 -27.67
CA GLN A 261 17.33 -0.63 -28.67
C GLN A 261 16.40 -0.59 -29.88
N GLU A 262 15.10 -0.39 -29.64
CA GLU A 262 14.09 -0.26 -30.69
C GLU A 262 14.14 1.09 -31.40
N ASN A 263 14.60 2.13 -30.71
CA ASN A 263 14.68 3.51 -31.21
C ASN A 263 16.11 4.08 -31.11
N PRO A 264 17.07 3.57 -31.90
CA PRO A 264 18.45 4.08 -31.88
C PRO A 264 18.50 5.58 -32.17
N GLY A 265 19.10 6.35 -31.26
CA GLY A 265 19.21 7.81 -31.39
C GLY A 265 17.99 8.60 -30.92
N ALA A 266 17.07 7.98 -30.15
CA ALA A 266 15.98 8.69 -29.48
C ALA A 266 16.48 9.93 -28.72
N SER A 267 15.79 11.06 -28.92
CA SER A 267 16.08 12.32 -28.23
C SER A 267 15.83 12.20 -26.72
N GLU A 268 16.39 13.12 -25.95
CA GLU A 268 16.14 13.18 -24.50
C GLU A 268 14.65 13.34 -24.19
N ASP A 269 13.92 14.14 -24.98
CA ASP A 269 12.48 14.32 -24.83
C ASP A 269 11.70 13.02 -25.06
N ALA A 270 12.08 12.23 -26.07
CA ALA A 270 11.45 10.94 -26.34
C ALA A 270 11.70 9.93 -25.21
N ARG A 271 12.91 9.92 -24.64
CA ARG A 271 13.24 9.09 -23.48
C ARG A 271 12.45 9.49 -22.25
N ARG A 272 12.32 10.81 -22.00
CA ARG A 272 11.54 11.33 -20.87
C ARG A 272 10.07 10.96 -21.01
N ALA A 273 9.48 11.14 -22.19
CA ALA A 273 8.09 10.77 -22.46
C ALA A 273 7.87 9.27 -22.24
N HIS A 274 8.80 8.42 -22.68
CA HIS A 274 8.75 6.98 -22.41
C HIS A 274 8.76 6.67 -20.90
N VAL A 275 9.65 7.29 -20.13
CA VAL A 275 9.69 7.10 -18.67
C VAL A 275 8.41 7.62 -18.00
N GLU A 276 7.87 8.77 -18.43
CA GLU A 276 6.62 9.33 -17.90
C GLU A 276 5.41 8.42 -18.16
N GLU A 277 5.39 7.69 -19.27
CA GLU A 277 4.29 6.79 -19.64
C GLU A 277 4.43 5.40 -19.02
N GLU A 278 5.64 4.83 -19.01
CA GLU A 278 5.87 3.41 -18.75
C GLU A 278 6.47 3.11 -17.36
N ALA A 279 7.07 4.08 -16.67
CA ALA A 279 7.74 3.81 -15.40
C ALA A 279 6.76 3.51 -14.26
N MET A 280 7.09 2.51 -13.45
CA MET A 280 6.39 2.16 -12.22
C MET A 280 6.84 3.01 -11.02
N SER A 281 8.01 3.66 -11.13
CA SER A 281 8.57 4.53 -10.10
C SER A 281 8.82 5.95 -10.59
N ASP A 282 8.70 6.89 -9.65
CA ASP A 282 8.95 8.32 -9.86
C ASP A 282 10.45 8.69 -9.82
N ILE A 283 11.32 7.73 -9.52
CA ILE A 283 12.75 7.97 -9.29
C ILE A 283 13.44 8.47 -10.56
N LEU A 284 13.21 7.81 -11.71
CA LEU A 284 13.86 8.21 -12.97
C LEU A 284 13.39 9.58 -13.46
N LEU A 285 12.15 9.98 -13.16
CA LEU A 285 11.59 11.27 -13.56
C LEU A 285 12.42 12.46 -13.03
N LYS A 286 12.98 12.30 -11.83
CA LYS A 286 13.84 13.30 -11.18
C LYS A 286 15.32 13.17 -11.52
N ARG A 287 15.74 12.10 -12.22
CA ARG A 287 17.14 11.77 -12.51
C ARG A 287 17.44 11.89 -14.00
N THR A 288 17.38 13.11 -14.51
CA THR A 288 17.58 13.40 -15.94
C THR A 288 18.90 12.88 -16.49
N GLN A 289 19.96 12.91 -15.69
CA GLN A 289 21.27 12.36 -16.07
C GLN A 289 21.19 10.85 -16.34
N ASN A 290 20.53 10.10 -15.46
CA ASN A 290 20.32 8.66 -15.62
C ASN A 290 19.53 8.35 -16.89
N VAL A 291 18.47 9.11 -17.19
CA VAL A 291 17.64 8.94 -18.40
C VAL A 291 18.40 9.30 -19.68
N ALA A 292 19.36 10.23 -19.62
CA ALA A 292 20.14 10.67 -20.78
C ALA A 292 21.20 9.65 -21.24
N HIS A 293 21.52 8.63 -20.43
CA HIS A 293 22.47 7.58 -20.86
C HIS A 293 21.92 6.73 -22.01
N ASN A 294 22.81 6.28 -22.89
CA ASN A 294 22.45 5.45 -24.05
C ASN A 294 22.47 3.94 -23.76
N ASP A 295 23.03 3.54 -22.62
CA ASP A 295 23.14 2.16 -22.17
C ASP A 295 22.96 2.13 -20.66
N HIS A 296 22.05 1.29 -20.18
CA HIS A 296 21.73 1.11 -18.76
C HIS A 296 22.10 -0.28 -18.25
N LYS A 297 22.73 -1.14 -19.06
CA LYS A 297 23.02 -2.55 -18.70
C LYS A 297 23.83 -2.68 -17.42
N GLU A 298 24.80 -1.79 -17.20
CA GLU A 298 25.61 -1.82 -15.98
C GLU A 298 24.77 -1.50 -14.73
N LEU A 299 23.96 -0.44 -14.77
CA LEU A 299 23.06 -0.08 -13.66
C LEU A 299 22.03 -1.19 -13.41
N ILE A 300 21.47 -1.79 -14.46
CA ILE A 300 20.56 -2.94 -14.36
C ILE A 300 21.28 -4.12 -13.67
N ALA A 301 22.53 -4.42 -14.04
CA ALA A 301 23.30 -5.49 -13.42
C ALA A 301 23.60 -5.21 -11.93
N GLN A 302 23.94 -3.97 -11.59
CA GLN A 302 24.14 -3.53 -10.20
C GLN A 302 22.85 -3.69 -9.39
N LEU A 303 21.71 -3.25 -9.91
CA LEU A 303 20.41 -3.42 -9.25
C LEU A 303 20.04 -4.89 -9.07
N LYS A 304 20.28 -5.76 -10.07
CA LYS A 304 20.08 -7.21 -9.93
C LYS A 304 20.89 -7.79 -8.78
N ASN A 305 22.15 -7.37 -8.63
CA ASN A 305 22.99 -7.79 -7.50
C ASN A 305 22.45 -7.28 -6.16
N GLN A 306 22.04 -6.01 -6.09
CA GLN A 306 21.44 -5.42 -4.89
C GLN A 306 20.14 -6.13 -4.50
N ILE A 307 19.26 -6.44 -5.46
CA ILE A 307 18.01 -7.16 -5.22
C ILE A 307 18.30 -8.56 -4.67
N LYS A 308 19.29 -9.27 -5.23
CA LYS A 308 19.71 -10.57 -4.70
C LYS A 308 20.23 -10.46 -3.26
N GLN A 309 21.03 -9.45 -2.93
CA GLN A 309 21.49 -9.22 -1.57
C GLN A 309 20.33 -8.98 -0.60
N LEU A 310 19.34 -8.17 -1.00
CA LEU A 310 18.16 -7.89 -0.19
C LEU A 310 17.27 -9.13 -0.02
N TYR A 311 17.10 -9.92 -1.08
CA TYR A 311 16.39 -11.20 -1.05
C TYR A 311 17.00 -12.16 -0.01
N GLU A 312 18.32 -12.37 -0.07
CA GLU A 312 19.03 -13.21 0.90
C GLU A 312 18.95 -12.65 2.32
N LYS A 313 18.99 -11.33 2.46
CA LYS A 313 18.84 -10.68 3.77
C LYS A 313 17.46 -10.93 4.38
N VAL A 314 16.38 -10.75 3.61
CA VAL A 314 15.02 -11.07 4.09
C VAL A 314 14.91 -12.55 4.46
N LYS A 315 15.47 -13.45 3.64
CA LYS A 315 15.46 -14.90 3.90
C LYS A 315 16.20 -15.25 5.19
N LYS A 316 17.34 -14.60 5.45
CA LYS A 316 18.12 -14.78 6.68
C LYS A 316 17.40 -14.23 7.91
N ASP A 317 16.87 -13.01 7.81
CA ASP A 317 16.28 -12.31 8.95
C ASP A 317 14.88 -12.86 9.29
N ASN A 318 14.12 -13.31 8.28
CA ASN A 318 12.86 -14.00 8.46
C ASN A 318 12.59 -15.04 7.34
N PRO A 319 12.89 -16.34 7.56
CA PRO A 319 12.78 -17.38 6.53
C PRO A 319 11.33 -17.68 6.12
N HIS A 320 10.34 -17.15 6.83
CA HIS A 320 8.93 -17.36 6.54
C HIS A 320 8.35 -16.32 5.57
N PHE A 321 9.01 -15.19 5.33
CA PHE A 321 8.43 -14.13 4.50
C PHE A 321 8.21 -14.54 3.04
N TRP A 322 9.25 -15.00 2.34
CA TRP A 322 9.18 -15.37 0.92
C TRP A 322 8.20 -16.51 0.60
N PRO A 323 8.05 -17.56 1.43
CA PRO A 323 6.97 -18.52 1.29
C PRO A 323 5.57 -17.90 1.17
N GLY A 324 5.30 -16.80 1.88
CA GLY A 324 4.02 -16.07 1.78
C GLY A 324 3.85 -15.34 0.44
N VAL A 325 4.92 -14.77 -0.11
CA VAL A 325 4.89 -14.15 -1.45
C VAL A 325 4.63 -15.20 -2.55
N GLN A 326 5.21 -16.40 -2.38
CA GLN A 326 4.98 -17.53 -3.26
C GLN A 326 3.54 -18.06 -3.15
N ASN A 327 3.02 -18.21 -1.93
CA ASN A 327 1.68 -18.67 -1.66
C ASN A 327 0.96 -17.76 -0.63
N PRO A 328 0.29 -16.69 -1.10
CA PRO A 328 -0.42 -15.73 -0.25
C PRO A 328 -1.48 -16.36 0.68
N MET A 329 -2.05 -17.49 0.28
CA MET A 329 -3.06 -18.19 1.07
C MET A 329 -2.52 -18.72 2.39
N LEU A 330 -1.20 -18.86 2.55
CA LEU A 330 -0.59 -19.22 3.83
C LEU A 330 -0.88 -18.20 4.93
N TYR A 331 -1.10 -16.94 4.58
CA TYR A 331 -1.20 -15.81 5.53
C TYR A 331 -2.53 -15.06 5.46
N ALA A 332 -3.40 -15.38 4.51
CA ALA A 332 -4.63 -14.64 4.21
C ALA A 332 -5.59 -14.49 5.42
N TYR A 333 -5.62 -15.47 6.32
CA TYR A 333 -6.56 -15.51 7.46
C TYR A 333 -5.90 -15.30 8.83
N ASP A 334 -4.57 -15.23 8.87
CA ASP A 334 -3.83 -15.17 10.12
C ASP A 334 -3.75 -13.72 10.62
N VAL A 335 -4.07 -13.51 11.90
CA VAL A 335 -3.97 -12.22 12.59
C VAL A 335 -3.19 -12.44 13.90
N PRO A 336 -1.86 -12.34 13.85
CA PRO A 336 -1.05 -12.50 15.04
C PRO A 336 -1.32 -11.38 16.04
N THR A 337 -1.45 -11.72 17.32
CA THR A 337 -1.54 -10.76 18.43
C THR A 337 -0.17 -10.44 19.03
N MET A 338 0.80 -11.32 18.81
CA MET A 338 2.18 -11.19 19.28
C MET A 338 3.12 -11.84 18.27
N TYR A 339 4.37 -11.39 18.24
CA TYR A 339 5.42 -11.97 17.44
C TYR A 339 6.78 -11.80 18.15
N THR A 340 7.76 -12.58 17.71
CA THR A 340 9.17 -12.32 17.99
C THR A 340 9.92 -12.09 16.67
N PRO A 341 11.02 -11.33 16.66
CA PRO A 341 11.84 -11.19 15.45
C PRO A 341 12.21 -12.55 14.85
N GLY A 342 12.05 -12.69 13.53
CA GLY A 342 12.30 -13.91 12.75
C GLY A 342 11.18 -14.96 12.78
N SER A 343 10.12 -14.75 13.57
CA SER A 343 9.00 -15.71 13.68
C SER A 343 8.08 -15.71 12.45
N ARG A 344 7.27 -16.76 12.31
CA ARG A 344 6.20 -16.83 11.30
C ARG A 344 5.17 -15.71 11.52
N GLU A 345 4.87 -15.39 12.77
CA GLU A 345 3.92 -14.34 13.16
C GLU A 345 4.41 -12.96 12.69
N GLU A 346 5.71 -12.70 12.80
CA GLU A 346 6.32 -11.47 12.25
C GLU A 346 6.17 -11.44 10.72
N ALA A 347 6.42 -12.57 10.03
CA ALA A 347 6.27 -12.64 8.58
C ALA A 347 4.82 -12.36 8.14
N VAL A 348 3.82 -12.91 8.85
CA VAL A 348 2.41 -12.63 8.60
C VAL A 348 2.10 -11.14 8.77
N LEU A 349 2.63 -10.51 9.83
CA LEU A 349 2.43 -9.08 10.08
C LEU A 349 3.00 -8.23 8.93
N ILE A 350 4.26 -8.47 8.56
CA ILE A 350 4.94 -7.75 7.47
C ILE A 350 4.23 -8.00 6.13
N PHE A 351 3.79 -9.24 5.90
CA PHE A 351 3.03 -9.59 4.71
C PHE A 351 1.73 -8.78 4.63
N ARG A 352 0.94 -8.70 5.72
CA ARG A 352 -0.29 -7.91 5.74
C ARG A 352 -0.06 -6.43 5.52
N GLN A 353 1.07 -5.89 6.00
CA GLN A 353 1.47 -4.50 5.84
C GLN A 353 1.89 -4.17 4.40
N SER A 354 2.55 -5.10 3.71
CA SER A 354 3.23 -4.83 2.45
C SER A 354 2.61 -5.50 1.22
N TRP A 355 1.83 -6.57 1.37
CA TRP A 355 1.39 -7.44 0.27
C TRP A 355 0.73 -6.68 -0.88
N TYR A 356 -0.13 -5.69 -0.59
CA TYR A 356 -0.80 -4.94 -1.65
C TYR A 356 0.17 -4.14 -2.53
N SER A 357 1.25 -3.59 -1.97
CA SER A 357 2.29 -2.92 -2.77
C SER A 357 2.98 -3.86 -3.76
N TRP A 358 3.11 -5.14 -3.41
CA TRP A 358 3.65 -6.17 -4.30
C TRP A 358 2.59 -6.67 -5.29
N ALA A 359 1.37 -6.97 -4.82
CA ALA A 359 0.28 -7.51 -5.61
C ALA A 359 -0.17 -6.58 -6.73
N GLU A 360 -0.04 -5.26 -6.52
CA GLU A 360 -0.32 -4.22 -7.49
C GLU A 360 0.84 -4.04 -8.51
N THR A 361 1.92 -4.83 -8.42
CA THR A 361 3.08 -4.77 -9.33
C THR A 361 3.46 -6.15 -9.85
N GLU A 362 2.74 -6.59 -10.88
CA GLU A 362 2.91 -7.92 -11.48
C GLU A 362 4.35 -8.21 -11.96
N PRO A 363 5.07 -7.30 -12.65
CA PRO A 363 6.46 -7.54 -13.04
C PRO A 363 7.39 -7.79 -11.85
N ALA A 364 7.14 -7.16 -10.69
CA ALA A 364 7.95 -7.34 -9.50
C ALA A 364 7.70 -8.69 -8.82
N ILE A 365 6.43 -9.12 -8.76
CA ILE A 365 6.07 -10.46 -8.26
C ILE A 365 6.68 -11.55 -9.14
N THR A 366 6.56 -11.41 -10.46
CA THR A 366 7.08 -12.40 -11.41
C THR A 366 8.60 -12.52 -11.25
N TYR A 367 9.31 -11.40 -11.09
CA TYR A 367 10.75 -11.39 -10.85
C TYR A 367 11.15 -12.10 -9.54
N ILE A 368 10.55 -11.72 -8.41
CA ILE A 368 10.94 -12.27 -7.10
C ILE A 368 10.58 -13.76 -6.96
N ARG A 369 9.46 -14.20 -7.55
CA ARG A 369 9.11 -15.63 -7.63
C ARG A 369 10.10 -16.42 -8.48
N GLY A 370 10.64 -15.81 -9.54
CA GLY A 370 11.74 -16.38 -10.32
C GLY A 370 12.97 -16.65 -9.45
N LEU A 371 13.38 -15.68 -8.63
CA LEU A 371 14.50 -15.85 -7.68
C LEU A 371 14.22 -16.97 -6.67
N ILE A 372 13.02 -17.02 -6.09
CA ILE A 372 12.62 -18.06 -5.13
C ILE A 372 12.69 -19.46 -5.76
N LEU A 373 12.34 -19.62 -7.03
CA LEU A 373 12.39 -20.91 -7.73
C LEU A 373 13.83 -21.36 -8.04
N GLN A 374 14.75 -20.42 -8.27
CA GLN A 374 16.16 -20.69 -8.58
C GLN A 374 17.00 -21.00 -7.33
N ASP A 375 16.51 -20.64 -6.15
CA ASP A 375 17.13 -20.85 -4.84
C ASP A 375 16.83 -22.23 -4.22
N LYS A 376 16.07 -23.08 -4.93
CA LYS A 376 15.68 -24.43 -4.46
C LYS A 376 16.73 -25.51 -4.64
#